data_AF-A0A970EFN6-F1
#
_entry.id   AF-A0A970EFN6-F1
#
_cell.length_a   1.000
_cell.length_b   1.000
_cell.length_c   1.000
_cell.angle_alpha   90.00
_cell.angle_beta   90.00
_cell.angle_gamma   90.00
#
_symmetry.space_group_name_H-M   'P 1'
#
loop_
_entity.id
_entity.type
_entity.pdbx_description
1 polymer ?
#
loop_
_entity_poly.entity_id
_entity_poly.type
_entity_poly.pdbx_seq_one_letter_code
_entity_poly.pdbx_strand_id
1 'polypeptide(L)'
;NALAIAAFSLGAKIFQNEGFKNTAIRAAKFVLDKLKSSSGRLLARYIEGEAKYLAYSQDYAYLIWALILLFEATGDLKYLDYAKELTDCAIQLFWSEDGGLYFYGTDAEKLILWPKDAYDDAVPSANSVFALCLNKLYKITNNYRYKEKEAQIYKAFADECNKTPTSHTFMLYSFLN
;
A
#
# COMPACT_ATOMS: atom_id res chain seq x y z
N ASN A 1 11.78 -1.72 -2.36
CA ASN A 1 12.04 -0.96 -1.11
C ASN A 1 10.94 -1.12 -0.06
N ALA A 2 9.66 -0.92 -0.40
CA ALA A 2 8.56 -1.00 0.56
C ALA A 2 8.49 -2.35 1.32
N LEU A 3 8.57 -3.49 0.61
CA LEU A 3 8.56 -4.82 1.24
C LEU A 3 9.72 -5.04 2.22
N ALA A 4 10.91 -4.51 1.92
CA ALA A 4 12.04 -4.57 2.84
C ALA A 4 11.78 -3.74 4.11
N ILE A 5 11.21 -2.55 3.97
CA ILE A 5 10.80 -1.71 5.11
C ILE A 5 9.77 -2.46 5.97
N ALA A 6 8.76 -3.08 5.34
CA ALA A 6 7.77 -3.88 6.03
C ALA A 6 8.41 -5.04 6.82
N ALA A 7 9.31 -5.81 6.18
CA ALA A 7 10.01 -6.92 6.82
C ALA A 7 10.87 -6.48 8.02
N PHE A 8 11.66 -5.41 7.87
CA PHE A 8 12.45 -4.87 8.98
C PHE A 8 11.58 -4.27 10.09
N SER A 9 10.45 -3.65 9.76
CA SER A 9 9.51 -3.11 10.76
C SER A 9 8.87 -4.23 11.57
N LEU A 10 8.44 -5.30 10.90
CA LEU A 10 7.88 -6.47 11.57
C LEU A 10 8.92 -7.16 12.45
N GLY A 11 10.12 -7.38 11.93
CA GLY A 11 11.24 -7.95 12.69
C GLY A 11 11.61 -7.10 13.90
N ALA A 12 11.63 -5.77 13.75
CA ALA A 12 11.87 -4.84 14.86
C ALA A 12 10.81 -4.99 15.96
N LYS A 13 9.54 -5.06 15.59
CA LYS A 13 8.42 -5.20 16.54
C LYS A 13 8.45 -6.53 17.27
N ILE A 14 8.66 -7.65 16.56
CA ILE A 14 8.60 -9.00 17.14
C ILE A 14 9.84 -9.29 17.98
N PHE A 15 11.03 -8.99 17.45
CA PHE A 15 12.30 -9.33 18.11
C PHE A 15 12.85 -8.20 18.98
N GLN A 16 12.16 -7.07 19.08
CA GLN A 16 12.62 -5.87 19.79
C GLN A 16 14.03 -5.43 19.35
N ASN A 17 14.31 -5.57 18.06
CA ASN A 17 15.64 -5.34 17.48
C ASN A 17 15.78 -3.89 16.98
N GLU A 18 16.54 -3.07 17.70
CA GLU A 18 16.80 -1.68 17.32
C GLU A 18 17.59 -1.53 15.99
N GLY A 19 18.40 -2.52 15.62
CA GLY A 19 19.09 -2.53 14.33
C GLY A 19 18.13 -2.63 13.14
N PHE A 20 17.12 -3.50 13.24
CA PHE A 20 16.04 -3.62 12.26
C PHE A 20 15.19 -2.35 12.22
N LYS A 21 14.83 -1.81 13.38
CA LYS A 21 14.07 -0.56 13.50
C LYS A 21 14.78 0.59 12.78
N ASN A 22 16.05 0.81 13.10
CA ASN A 22 16.85 1.88 12.48
C ASN A 22 17.01 1.67 10.97
N THR A 23 17.11 0.44 10.51
CA THR A 23 17.19 0.13 9.08
C THR A 23 15.88 0.46 8.36
N ALA A 24 14.74 0.08 8.93
CA ALA A 24 13.42 0.44 8.40
C ALA A 24 13.21 1.97 8.36
N ILE A 25 13.58 2.67 9.44
CA ILE A 25 13.50 4.15 9.53
C ILE A 25 14.32 4.81 8.41
N ARG A 26 15.59 4.41 8.22
CA ARG A 26 16.45 4.98 7.18
C ARG A 26 15.90 4.73 5.78
N ALA A 27 15.43 3.51 5.51
CA ALA A 27 14.87 3.15 4.21
C ALA A 27 13.56 3.89 3.92
N ALA A 28 12.66 4.01 4.91
CA ALA A 28 11.43 4.79 4.77
C ALA A 28 11.71 6.28 4.53
N LYS A 29 12.65 6.86 5.28
CA LYS A 29 13.09 8.25 5.08
C LYS A 29 13.63 8.46 3.66
N PHE A 30 14.46 7.55 3.16
CA PHE A 30 14.97 7.65 1.80
C PHE A 30 13.84 7.67 0.75
N VAL A 31 12.87 6.75 0.86
CA VAL A 31 11.74 6.70 -0.08
C VAL A 31 10.91 7.99 0.01
N LEU A 32 10.56 8.45 1.21
CA LEU A 32 9.75 9.65 1.40
C LEU A 32 10.49 10.94 0.95
N ASP A 33 11.81 11.02 1.12
CA ASP A 33 12.61 12.19 0.77
C ASP A 33 13.00 12.22 -0.72
N LYS A 34 13.18 11.05 -1.36
CA LYS A 34 13.76 10.96 -2.71
C LYS A 34 12.80 10.48 -3.79
N LEU A 35 11.74 9.75 -3.42
CA LEU A 35 10.77 9.19 -4.36
C LEU A 35 9.39 9.83 -4.24
N LYS A 36 9.26 10.96 -3.55
CA LYS A 36 8.05 11.76 -3.50
C LYS A 36 8.30 13.08 -4.24
N SER A 37 7.49 13.40 -5.22
CA SER A 37 7.55 14.68 -5.93
C SER A 37 7.11 15.84 -5.03
N SER A 38 7.36 17.07 -5.46
CA SER A 38 6.85 18.28 -4.80
C SER A 38 5.33 18.33 -4.72
N SER A 39 4.61 17.68 -5.63
CA SER A 39 3.14 17.54 -5.61
C SER A 39 2.64 16.42 -4.70
N GLY A 40 3.55 15.65 -4.07
CA GLY A 40 3.21 14.52 -3.22
C GLY A 40 3.02 13.18 -3.95
N ARG A 41 3.22 13.15 -5.27
CA ARG A 41 3.12 11.95 -6.11
C ARG A 41 4.37 11.07 -5.94
N LEU A 42 4.18 9.77 -5.73
CA LEU A 42 5.30 8.83 -5.67
C LEU A 42 5.86 8.54 -7.07
N LEU A 43 7.17 8.32 -7.10
CA LEU A 43 7.96 7.92 -8.25
C LEU A 43 8.48 6.48 -8.06
N ALA A 44 8.57 5.72 -9.16
CA ALA A 44 8.88 4.29 -9.10
C ALA A 44 10.38 4.01 -8.96
N ARG A 45 11.25 4.89 -9.47
CA ARG A 45 12.68 4.61 -9.63
C ARG A 45 13.55 5.75 -9.12
N TYR A 46 14.63 5.39 -8.42
CA TYR A 46 15.72 6.30 -8.07
C TYR A 46 17.05 5.71 -8.53
N ILE A 47 17.74 6.33 -9.48
CA ILE A 47 19.06 5.91 -9.97
C ILE A 47 19.93 7.15 -10.19
N GLU A 48 21.20 7.07 -9.76
CA GLU A 48 22.22 8.13 -9.97
C GLU A 48 21.80 9.54 -9.53
N GLY A 49 21.07 9.63 -8.42
CA GLY A 49 20.62 10.93 -7.89
C GLY A 49 19.25 11.38 -8.38
N GLU A 50 18.70 10.69 -9.37
CA GLU A 50 17.49 11.10 -10.09
C GLU A 50 16.31 10.17 -9.79
N ALA A 51 15.15 10.78 -9.49
CA ALA A 51 13.88 10.08 -9.35
C ALA A 51 13.08 10.18 -10.65
N LYS A 52 12.64 9.05 -11.19
CA LYS A 52 11.90 8.97 -12.48
C LYS A 52 10.73 8.00 -12.42
N TYR A 53 9.80 8.23 -13.36
CA TYR A 53 8.57 7.49 -13.63
C TYR A 53 7.53 7.56 -12.51
N LEU A 54 6.27 7.68 -12.89
CA LEU A 54 5.16 7.65 -11.95
C LEU A 54 5.08 6.26 -11.30
N ALA A 55 4.92 6.23 -9.99
CA ALA A 55 4.69 4.99 -9.25
C ALA A 55 3.29 4.42 -9.54
N TYR A 56 3.17 3.11 -9.43
CA TYR A 56 1.92 2.36 -9.67
C TYR A 56 1.14 2.18 -8.36
N SER A 57 -0.11 1.71 -8.45
CA SER A 57 -0.93 1.45 -7.26
C SER A 57 -0.28 0.44 -6.30
N GLN A 58 0.49 -0.50 -6.83
CA GLN A 58 1.24 -1.48 -6.05
C GLN A 58 2.34 -0.84 -5.18
N ASP A 59 3.06 0.15 -5.72
CA ASP A 59 4.08 0.89 -4.96
C ASP A 59 3.45 1.62 -3.77
N TYR A 60 2.27 2.22 -3.98
CA TYR A 60 1.48 2.84 -2.92
C TYR A 60 1.03 1.82 -1.89
N ALA A 61 0.37 0.74 -2.31
CA ALA A 61 -0.19 -0.26 -1.41
C ALA A 61 0.88 -0.82 -0.46
N TYR A 62 2.04 -1.22 -1.00
CA TYR A 62 3.12 -1.73 -0.17
C TYR A 62 3.79 -0.66 0.70
N LEU A 63 3.97 0.57 0.21
CA LEU A 63 4.58 1.62 1.03
C LEU A 63 3.67 2.01 2.19
N ILE A 64 2.36 2.13 1.95
CA ILE A 64 1.36 2.38 3.00
C ILE A 64 1.41 1.27 4.04
N TRP A 65 1.45 0.01 3.60
CA TRP A 65 1.55 -1.13 4.50
C TRP A 65 2.82 -1.07 5.35
N ALA A 66 3.96 -0.79 4.72
CA ALA A 66 5.24 -0.65 5.39
C ALA A 66 5.25 0.50 6.41
N LEU A 67 4.60 1.63 6.11
CA LEU A 67 4.50 2.77 7.02
C LEU A 67 3.60 2.48 8.22
N ILE A 68 2.50 1.75 8.03
CA ILE A 68 1.66 1.28 9.16
C ILE A 68 2.47 0.36 10.07
N LEU A 69 3.21 -0.61 9.51
CA LEU A 69 4.07 -1.49 10.29
C LEU A 69 5.20 -0.73 11.00
N LEU A 70 5.77 0.28 10.35
CA LEU A 70 6.80 1.12 10.94
C LEU A 70 6.24 1.97 12.09
N PHE A 71 5.04 2.51 11.95
CA PHE A 71 4.30 3.14 13.05
C PHE A 71 4.12 2.15 14.21
N GLU A 72 3.62 0.94 13.95
CA GLU A 72 3.45 -0.08 14.98
C GLU A 72 4.77 -0.48 15.68
N ALA A 73 5.90 -0.44 14.97
CA ALA A 73 7.22 -0.78 15.50
C ALA A 73 7.90 0.37 16.26
N THR A 74 7.52 1.62 15.99
CA THR A 74 8.20 2.81 16.54
C THR A 74 7.34 3.63 17.49
N GLY A 75 6.01 3.54 17.38
CA GLY A 75 5.06 4.44 18.03
C GLY A 75 5.04 5.86 17.45
N ASP A 76 5.81 6.16 16.40
CA ASP A 76 5.95 7.50 15.86
C ASP A 76 4.80 7.83 14.90
N LEU A 77 3.91 8.71 15.33
CA LEU A 77 2.68 9.11 14.62
C LEU A 77 2.95 9.68 13.22
N LYS A 78 4.14 10.20 12.94
CA LYS A 78 4.45 10.72 11.59
C LYS A 78 4.29 9.65 10.50
N TYR A 79 4.60 8.38 10.82
CA TYR A 79 4.46 7.29 9.85
C TYR A 79 3.00 6.93 9.60
N LEU A 80 2.15 7.06 10.62
CA LEU A 80 0.71 6.92 10.47
C LEU A 80 0.14 8.04 9.60
N ASP A 81 0.59 9.28 9.80
CA ASP A 81 0.15 10.41 8.97
C ASP A 81 0.61 10.28 7.51
N TYR A 82 1.84 9.83 7.25
CA TYR A 82 2.29 9.50 5.90
C TYR A 82 1.46 8.36 5.28
N ALA A 83 1.11 7.33 6.06
CA ALA A 83 0.29 6.24 5.56
C ALA A 83 -1.11 6.73 5.15
N LYS A 84 -1.73 7.61 5.94
CA LYS A 84 -3.03 8.24 5.63
C LYS A 84 -2.94 9.11 4.38
N GLU A 85 -1.94 9.99 4.31
CA GLU A 85 -1.72 10.88 3.16
C GLU A 85 -1.59 10.07 1.86
N LEU A 86 -0.73 9.05 1.87
CA LEU A 86 -0.55 8.19 0.70
C LEU A 86 -1.79 7.36 0.37
N THR A 87 -2.58 6.96 1.38
CA THR A 87 -3.87 6.28 1.17
C THR A 87 -4.86 7.18 0.45
N ASP A 88 -4.97 8.43 0.88
CA ASP A 88 -5.85 9.41 0.23
C ASP A 88 -5.40 9.73 -1.20
N CYS A 89 -4.08 9.88 -1.42
CA CYS A 89 -3.53 9.99 -2.77
C CYS A 89 -3.82 8.76 -3.63
N ALA A 90 -3.69 7.54 -3.08
CA ALA A 90 -3.95 6.32 -3.82
C ALA A 90 -5.42 6.22 -4.25
N ILE A 91 -6.36 6.59 -3.36
CA ILE A 91 -7.79 6.65 -3.69
C ILE A 91 -8.04 7.69 -4.79
N GLN A 92 -7.38 8.85 -4.75
CA GLN A 92 -7.57 9.86 -5.79
C GLN A 92 -7.02 9.42 -7.16
N LEU A 93 -5.86 8.77 -7.16
CA LEU A 93 -5.12 8.47 -8.39
C LEU A 93 -5.59 7.19 -9.08
N PHE A 94 -5.94 6.16 -8.32
CA PHE A 94 -6.09 4.80 -8.86
C PHE A 94 -7.50 4.23 -8.68
N TRP A 95 -8.38 4.87 -7.92
CA TRP A 95 -9.68 4.27 -7.59
C TRP A 95 -10.57 4.07 -8.83
N SER A 96 -11.11 2.87 -8.98
CA SER A 96 -12.06 2.50 -10.02
C SER A 96 -13.51 2.73 -9.58
N GLU A 97 -14.39 3.02 -10.53
CA GLU A 97 -15.81 3.31 -10.25
C GLU A 97 -16.53 2.11 -9.59
N ASP A 98 -16.14 0.90 -9.96
CA ASP A 98 -16.70 -0.36 -9.45
C ASP A 98 -15.95 -0.92 -8.23
N GLY A 99 -14.91 -0.23 -7.75
CA GLY A 99 -14.17 -0.55 -6.53
C GLY A 99 -12.82 -1.25 -6.79
N GLY A 100 -11.83 -0.93 -5.96
CA GLY A 100 -10.44 -1.34 -6.15
C GLY A 100 -9.62 -0.30 -6.91
N LEU A 101 -8.32 -0.57 -7.01
CA LEU A 101 -7.32 0.28 -7.64
C LEU A 101 -6.97 -0.26 -9.04
N TYR A 102 -6.98 0.61 -10.04
CA TYR A 102 -6.29 0.41 -11.30
C TYR A 102 -4.77 0.37 -11.09
N PHE A 103 -4.05 -0.31 -11.98
CA PHE A 103 -2.59 -0.37 -11.90
C PHE A 103 -1.92 1.01 -12.13
N TYR A 104 -2.36 1.72 -13.17
CA TYR A 104 -1.85 3.04 -13.54
C TYR A 104 -2.73 4.16 -12.98
N GLY A 105 -2.12 5.29 -12.63
CA GLY A 105 -2.85 6.46 -12.15
C GLY A 105 -3.60 7.16 -13.28
N THR A 106 -4.63 7.93 -12.93
CA THR A 106 -5.38 8.79 -13.87
C THR A 106 -4.51 9.90 -14.50
N ASP A 107 -3.33 10.15 -13.92
CA ASP A 107 -2.30 11.08 -14.36
C ASP A 107 -1.27 10.46 -15.33
N ALA A 108 -1.35 9.15 -15.57
CA ALA A 108 -0.49 8.46 -16.54
C ALA A 108 -1.07 8.55 -17.97
N GLU A 109 -0.23 8.26 -18.97
CA GLU A 109 -0.70 8.12 -20.34
C GLU A 109 -1.84 7.09 -20.44
N LYS A 110 -2.90 7.45 -21.17
CA LYS A 110 -4.04 6.57 -21.37
C LYS A 110 -3.64 5.37 -22.22
N LEU A 111 -3.42 4.22 -21.58
CA LEU A 111 -3.22 2.95 -22.27
C LEU A 111 -4.57 2.31 -22.64
N ILE A 112 -4.59 1.48 -23.69
CA ILE A 112 -5.80 0.78 -24.15
C ILE A 112 -6.32 -0.20 -23.08
N LEU A 113 -5.44 -0.70 -22.21
CA LEU A 113 -5.77 -1.61 -21.11
C LEU A 113 -5.37 -0.96 -19.77
N TRP A 114 -6.34 -0.77 -18.89
CA TRP A 114 -6.10 -0.51 -17.46
C TRP A 114 -6.40 -1.78 -16.67
N PRO A 115 -5.41 -2.64 -16.43
CA PRO A 115 -5.64 -3.83 -15.63
C PRO A 115 -5.98 -3.45 -14.20
N LYS A 116 -6.98 -4.16 -13.65
CA LYS A 116 -7.35 -4.21 -12.24
C LYS A 116 -7.40 -5.69 -11.88
N ASP A 117 -6.67 -6.09 -10.85
CA ASP A 117 -6.61 -7.50 -10.47
C ASP A 117 -6.46 -7.65 -8.95
N ALA A 118 -7.01 -8.74 -8.43
CA ALA A 118 -6.82 -9.23 -7.06
C ALA A 118 -5.99 -10.52 -6.99
N TYR A 119 -5.59 -11.08 -8.14
CA TYR A 119 -4.75 -12.26 -8.25
C TYR A 119 -3.42 -12.08 -7.51
N ASP A 120 -3.13 -13.00 -6.61
CA ASP A 120 -1.83 -13.11 -5.95
C ASP A 120 -0.87 -13.88 -6.86
N ASP A 121 0.19 -13.20 -7.33
CA ASP A 121 1.31 -13.83 -8.03
C ASP A 121 2.43 -14.16 -7.01
N ALA A 122 3.70 -14.04 -7.39
CA ALA A 122 4.83 -14.15 -6.46
C ALA A 122 4.76 -13.17 -5.26
N VAL A 123 3.94 -12.12 -5.37
CA VAL A 123 3.65 -11.17 -4.30
C VAL A 123 2.13 -10.90 -4.22
N PRO A 124 1.59 -10.54 -3.04
CA PRO A 124 0.18 -10.25 -2.89
C PRO A 124 -0.31 -9.13 -3.81
N SER A 125 -1.55 -9.23 -4.30
CA SER A 125 -2.10 -8.18 -5.17
C SER A 125 -2.16 -6.82 -4.45
N ALA A 126 -2.00 -5.74 -5.24
CA ALA A 126 -2.08 -4.38 -4.71
C ALA A 126 -3.44 -4.11 -4.03
N ASN A 127 -4.51 -4.65 -4.58
CA ASN A 127 -5.86 -4.54 -4.03
C ASN A 127 -6.03 -5.27 -2.70
N SER A 128 -5.51 -6.50 -2.58
CA SER A 128 -5.54 -7.26 -1.33
C SER A 128 -4.77 -6.55 -0.21
N VAL A 129 -3.58 -6.02 -0.53
CA VAL A 129 -2.75 -5.27 0.44
C VAL A 129 -3.41 -3.95 0.81
N PHE A 130 -4.00 -3.26 -0.16
CA PHE A 130 -4.67 -1.99 0.10
C PHE A 130 -5.93 -2.17 0.96
N ALA A 131 -6.71 -3.23 0.76
CA ALA A 131 -7.82 -3.59 1.64
C ALA A 131 -7.35 -3.79 3.09
N LEU A 132 -6.25 -4.53 3.29
CA LEU A 132 -5.66 -4.74 4.61
C LEU A 132 -5.22 -3.41 5.25
N CYS A 133 -4.60 -2.53 4.47
CA CYS A 133 -4.21 -1.19 4.93
C CYS A 133 -5.42 -0.35 5.35
N LEU A 134 -6.48 -0.32 4.54
CA LEU A 134 -7.71 0.41 4.85
C LEU A 134 -8.36 -0.10 6.14
N ASN A 135 -8.43 -1.42 6.33
CA ASN A 135 -8.91 -2.04 7.56
C ASN A 135 -8.09 -1.60 8.78
N LYS A 136 -6.76 -1.69 8.69
CA LYS A 136 -5.85 -1.27 9.76
C LYS A 136 -6.00 0.21 10.09
N LEU A 137 -6.04 1.07 9.07
CA LEU A 137 -6.24 2.51 9.26
C LEU A 137 -7.60 2.81 9.89
N TYR A 138 -8.67 2.12 9.48
CA TYR A 138 -9.97 2.25 10.13
C TYR A 138 -9.90 1.88 11.62
N LYS A 139 -9.29 0.75 11.98
CA LYS A 139 -9.15 0.34 13.39
C LYS A 139 -8.37 1.34 14.24
N ILE A 140 -7.36 1.99 13.65
CA ILE A 140 -6.52 2.97 14.36
C ILE A 140 -7.21 4.34 14.47
N THR A 141 -7.91 4.78 13.42
CA THR A 141 -8.38 6.16 13.28
C THR A 141 -9.90 6.33 13.45
N ASN A 142 -10.66 5.23 13.43
CA ASN A 142 -12.12 5.19 13.37
C ASN A 142 -12.71 5.97 12.17
N ASN A 143 -11.93 6.18 11.10
CA ASN A 143 -12.40 6.86 9.89
C ASN A 143 -13.18 5.88 8.99
N TYR A 144 -14.51 6.00 9.00
CA TYR A 144 -15.41 5.13 8.26
C TYR A 144 -15.22 5.17 6.74
N ARG A 145 -14.65 6.24 6.18
CA ARG A 145 -14.31 6.32 4.74
C ARG A 145 -13.38 5.18 4.33
N TYR A 146 -12.44 4.79 5.19
CA TYR A 146 -11.55 3.67 4.90
C TYR A 146 -12.28 2.33 4.94
N LYS A 147 -13.22 2.15 5.88
CA LYS A 147 -14.06 0.95 5.96
C LYS A 147 -14.98 0.79 4.75
N GLU A 148 -15.58 1.88 4.28
CA GLU A 148 -16.41 1.88 3.08
C GLU A 148 -15.62 1.51 1.83
N LYS A 149 -14.41 2.07 1.68
CA LYS A 149 -13.51 1.75 0.57
C LYS A 149 -13.07 0.30 0.63
N GLU A 150 -12.68 -0.20 1.80
CA GLU A 150 -12.32 -1.62 2.00
C GLU A 150 -13.48 -2.55 1.55
N ALA A 151 -14.71 -2.27 1.98
CA ALA A 151 -15.88 -3.05 1.57
C ALA A 151 -16.13 -3.02 0.05
N GLN A 152 -15.88 -1.88 -0.61
CA GLN A 152 -15.96 -1.76 -2.07
C GLN A 152 -14.92 -2.65 -2.77
N ILE A 153 -13.71 -2.79 -2.23
CA ILE A 153 -12.70 -3.72 -2.77
C ILE A 153 -13.20 -5.16 -2.67
N TYR A 154 -13.65 -5.60 -1.49
CA TYR A 154 -14.14 -6.97 -1.34
C TYR A 154 -15.32 -7.26 -2.26
N LYS A 155 -16.24 -6.31 -2.43
CA LYS A 155 -17.36 -6.47 -3.35
C LYS A 155 -16.90 -6.61 -4.81
N ALA A 156 -15.92 -5.81 -5.24
CA ALA A 156 -15.40 -5.84 -6.60
C ALA A 156 -14.76 -7.19 -6.96
N PHE A 157 -14.10 -7.84 -6.01
CA PHE A 157 -13.36 -9.09 -6.24
C PHE A 157 -14.04 -10.33 -5.66
N ALA A 158 -15.27 -10.22 -5.13
CA ALA A 158 -15.99 -11.32 -4.49
C ALA A 158 -16.18 -12.51 -5.44
N ASP A 159 -16.57 -12.26 -6.69
CA ASP A 159 -16.83 -13.30 -7.67
C ASP A 159 -15.55 -14.06 -8.06
N GLU A 160 -14.43 -13.37 -8.21
CA GLU A 160 -13.12 -13.95 -8.53
C GLU A 160 -12.58 -14.79 -7.37
N CYS A 161 -12.68 -14.25 -6.14
CA CYS A 161 -12.29 -14.95 -4.92
C CYS A 161 -13.12 -16.22 -4.70
N ASN A 162 -14.43 -16.19 -4.99
CA ASN A 162 -15.30 -17.36 -4.85
C ASN A 162 -15.02 -18.43 -5.91
N LYS A 163 -14.67 -18.04 -7.14
CA LYS A 163 -14.34 -18.97 -8.22
C LYS A 163 -12.97 -19.62 -8.03
N THR A 164 -11.99 -18.85 -7.56
CA THR A 164 -10.59 -19.31 -7.42
C THR A 164 -9.96 -18.84 -6.10
N PRO A 165 -10.40 -19.37 -4.93
CA PRO A 165 -9.95 -18.90 -3.63
C PRO A 165 -8.44 -19.05 -3.41
N THR A 166 -7.85 -20.10 -3.95
CA THR A 166 -6.41 -20.41 -3.82
C THR A 166 -5.50 -19.41 -4.52
N SER A 167 -6.04 -18.64 -5.47
CA SER A 167 -5.30 -17.60 -6.20
C SER A 167 -5.45 -16.21 -5.57
N HIS A 168 -6.21 -16.10 -4.48
CA HIS A 168 -6.59 -14.83 -3.83
C HIS A 168 -6.40 -14.89 -2.30
N THR A 169 -5.44 -15.70 -1.85
CA THR A 169 -5.21 -16.00 -0.42
C THR A 169 -5.00 -14.75 0.44
N PHE A 170 -4.34 -13.72 -0.08
CA PHE A 170 -4.11 -12.49 0.68
C PHE A 170 -5.36 -11.63 0.78
N MET A 171 -6.27 -11.67 -0.21
CA MET A 171 -7.57 -11.01 -0.13
C MET A 171 -8.42 -11.64 0.97
N LEU A 172 -8.43 -12.97 1.03
CA LEU A 172 -9.12 -13.71 2.09
C LEU A 172 -8.50 -13.44 3.46
N TYR A 173 -7.17 -13.40 3.55
CA TYR A 173 -6.47 -13.02 4.78
C TYR A 173 -6.87 -11.61 5.23
N SER A 174 -6.90 -10.63 4.31
CA SER A 174 -7.34 -9.27 4.59
C SER A 174 -8.76 -9.23 5.15
N PHE A 175 -9.68 -9.97 4.54
CA PHE A 175 -11.09 -10.02 4.95
C PHE A 175 -11.28 -10.58 6.37
N LEU A 176 -10.46 -11.55 6.77
CA LEU A 176 -10.54 -12.21 8.07
C LEU A 176 -9.92 -11.41 9.23
N ASN A 177 -9.09 -10.40 8.93
CA ASN A 177 -8.36 -9.63 9.95
C ASN A 177 -9.09 -8.36 10.35
#